data_AF-R4KHP7-F1
#
_entry.id   AF-R4KHP7-F1
#
_cell.length_a   1.000
_cell.length_b   1.000
_cell.length_c   1.000
_cell.angle_alpha   90.00
_cell.angle_beta   90.00
_cell.angle_gamma   90.00
#
_symmetry.space_group_name_H-M   'P 1'
#
loop_
_entity.id
_entity.type
_entity.pdbx_description
1 polymer ?
#
loop_
_entity_poly.entity_id
_entity_poly.type
_entity_poly.pdbx_seq_one_letter_code
_entity_poly.pdbx_strand_id
1 'polypeptide(L)'
;MMFSLIGVGAVVVVVFIVFIVTGLKVETDKGEKDVIKNVYIYLVLFATLMMTIGGSVGAFMAVADIVSPVPYYQTFEEFKRFDSEKPRTGIETDEKVNLTEEELKQQYDAMVLMEKERQVNRAKNNLIKSFGWIIIPLPVFVYFQRRLVNKDI
;
A
#
# COMPACT_ATOMS: atom_id res chain seq x y z
N MET A 1 4.28 -17.72 -11.68
CA MET A 1 4.19 -16.75 -10.55
C MET A 1 3.04 -17.07 -9.59
N MET A 2 1.84 -17.40 -10.07
CA MET A 2 0.67 -17.71 -9.22
C MET A 2 0.87 -18.92 -8.27
N PHE A 3 1.57 -19.97 -8.71
CA PHE A 3 1.90 -21.12 -7.85
C PHE A 3 2.87 -20.79 -6.70
N SER A 4 3.72 -19.77 -6.86
CA SER A 4 4.65 -19.33 -5.80
C SER A 4 3.91 -18.55 -4.70
N LEU A 5 2.97 -17.70 -5.07
CA LEU A 5 2.10 -16.98 -4.13
C LEU A 5 1.19 -17.91 -3.33
N ILE A 6 0.64 -18.96 -3.97
CA ILE A 6 -0.15 -19.99 -3.29
C ILE A 6 0.72 -20.80 -2.32
N GLY A 7 1.96 -21.14 -2.71
CA GLY A 7 2.91 -21.84 -1.85
C GLY A 7 3.28 -21.03 -0.60
N VAL A 8 3.58 -19.73 -0.76
CA VAL A 8 3.90 -18.85 0.37
C VAL A 8 2.68 -18.66 1.28
N GLY A 9 1.49 -18.46 0.70
CA GLY A 9 0.24 -18.36 1.47
C GLY A 9 -0.07 -19.62 2.29
N ALA A 10 0.12 -20.80 1.71
CA ALA A 10 -0.08 -22.08 2.39
C ALA A 10 0.91 -22.26 3.55
N VAL A 11 2.18 -21.89 3.37
CA VAL A 11 3.19 -21.98 4.44
C VAL A 11 2.85 -21.06 5.60
N VAL A 12 2.40 -19.83 5.35
CA VAL A 12 2.01 -18.88 6.41
C VAL A 12 0.81 -19.43 7.20
N VAL A 13 -0.19 -20.00 6.52
CA VAL A 13 -1.36 -20.60 7.17
C VAL A 13 -0.95 -21.81 8.02
N VAL A 14 -0.07 -22.68 7.53
CA VAL A 14 0.42 -23.84 8.28
C VAL A 14 1.20 -23.41 9.53
N VAL A 15 2.07 -22.39 9.43
CA VAL A 15 2.80 -21.86 10.59
C VAL A 15 1.83 -21.28 11.63
N PHE A 16 0.79 -20.57 11.19
CA PHE A 16 -0.25 -20.05 12.07
C PHE A 16 -1.03 -21.15 12.78
N ILE A 17 -1.41 -22.21 12.06
CA ILE A 17 -2.12 -23.37 12.62
C ILE A 17 -1.24 -24.09 13.64
N VAL A 18 0.05 -24.29 13.34
CA VAL A 18 0.99 -24.91 14.29
C VAL A 18 1.11 -24.05 15.55
N PHE A 19 1.24 -22.72 15.43
CA PHE A 19 1.29 -21.82 16.58
C PHE A 19 0.03 -21.90 17.46
N ILE A 20 -1.16 -21.95 16.84
CA ILE A 20 -2.44 -22.09 17.55
C ILE A 20 -2.52 -23.46 18.24
N VAL A 21 -2.19 -24.53 17.54
CA VAL A 21 -2.27 -25.90 18.08
C VAL A 21 -1.27 -26.11 19.22
N THR A 22 -0.05 -25.58 19.10
CA THR A 22 0.94 -25.62 20.18
C THR A 22 0.53 -24.75 21.37
N GLY A 23 -0.10 -23.59 21.12
CA GLY A 23 -0.64 -22.72 22.17
C GLY A 23 -1.84 -23.29 22.92
N LEU A 24 -2.67 -24.12 22.27
CA LEU A 24 -3.86 -24.74 22.86
C LEU A 24 -3.54 -26.01 23.68
N LYS A 25 -2.37 -26.64 23.51
CA LYS A 25 -2.04 -27.94 24.11
C LYS A 25 -1.40 -27.87 25.50
N VAL A 26 -1.34 -26.69 26.12
CA VAL A 26 -0.80 -26.51 27.48
C VAL A 26 -1.96 -26.60 28.47
N GLU A 27 -2.08 -27.75 29.17
CA GLU A 27 -3.17 -28.05 30.10
C GLU A 27 -3.08 -27.31 31.45
N THR A 28 -4.17 -26.59 31.77
CA THR A 28 -4.95 -26.52 33.03
C THR A 28 -4.28 -26.72 34.40
N ASP A 29 -3.83 -25.62 35.02
CA ASP A 29 -4.22 -25.25 36.40
C ASP A 29 -3.73 -23.83 36.73
N LYS A 30 -4.65 -22.88 37.02
CA LYS A 30 -4.46 -21.43 37.33
C LYS A 30 -3.51 -20.59 36.44
N GLY A 31 -2.31 -21.05 36.13
CA GLY A 31 -1.39 -20.48 35.15
C GLY A 31 -1.90 -20.53 33.70
N GLU A 32 -2.90 -21.36 33.38
CA GLU A 32 -3.51 -21.40 32.03
C GLU A 32 -4.17 -20.06 31.65
N LYS A 33 -4.89 -19.42 32.58
CA LYS A 33 -5.50 -18.10 32.34
C LYS A 33 -4.43 -17.03 32.08
N ASP A 34 -3.31 -17.10 32.79
CA ASP A 34 -2.20 -16.17 32.62
C ASP A 34 -1.46 -16.41 31.31
N VAL A 35 -1.27 -17.67 30.90
CA VAL A 35 -0.69 -18.03 29.59
C VAL A 35 -1.59 -17.56 28.45
N ILE A 36 -2.90 -17.82 28.50
CA ILE A 36 -3.85 -17.37 27.46
C ILE A 36 -3.89 -15.84 27.38
N LYS A 37 -3.90 -15.15 28.52
CA LYS A 37 -3.84 -13.68 28.60
C LYS A 37 -2.55 -13.14 28.01
N ASN A 38 -1.41 -13.76 28.30
CA ASN A 38 -0.11 -13.40 27.71
C ASN A 38 -0.11 -13.60 26.20
N VAL A 39 -0.56 -14.76 25.70
CA VAL A 39 -0.66 -15.03 24.26
C VAL A 39 -1.53 -13.98 23.56
N TYR A 40 -2.69 -13.66 24.15
CA TYR A 40 -3.56 -12.61 23.62
C TYR A 40 -2.85 -11.25 23.53
N ILE A 41 -2.18 -10.82 24.61
CA ILE A 41 -1.46 -9.54 24.65
C ILE A 41 -0.34 -9.52 23.60
N TYR A 42 0.44 -10.58 23.48
CA TYR A 42 1.48 -10.69 22.45
C TYR A 42 0.92 -10.69 21.03
N LEU A 43 -0.22 -11.34 20.78
CA LEU A 43 -0.88 -11.29 19.47
C LEU A 43 -1.36 -9.89 19.11
N VAL A 44 -1.95 -9.16 20.07
CA VAL A 44 -2.38 -7.77 19.85
C VAL A 44 -1.17 -6.87 19.60
N LEU A 45 -0.10 -7.01 20.41
CA LEU A 45 1.14 -6.25 20.22
C LEU A 45 1.79 -6.56 18.88
N PHE A 46 1.79 -7.83 18.46
CA PHE A 46 2.30 -8.24 17.15
C PHE A 46 1.49 -7.64 16.01
N ALA A 47 0.16 -7.73 16.05
CA ALA A 47 -0.70 -7.17 15.01
C ALA A 47 -0.54 -5.65 14.88
N THR A 48 -0.53 -4.94 16.01
CA THR A 48 -0.34 -3.47 16.04
C THR A 48 1.06 -3.06 15.59
N LEU A 49 2.09 -3.85 15.92
CA LEU A 49 3.45 -3.65 15.42
C LEU A 49 3.51 -3.82 13.90
N MET A 50 2.95 -4.90 13.36
CA MET A 50 2.91 -5.16 11.92
C MET A 50 2.16 -4.07 11.15
N MET A 51 1.03 -3.58 11.69
CA MET A 51 0.31 -2.43 11.12
C MET A 51 1.17 -1.16 11.10
N THR A 52 1.88 -0.88 12.20
CA THR A 52 2.75 0.30 12.32
C THR A 52 3.93 0.25 11.36
N ILE A 53 4.56 -0.92 11.20
CA ILE A 53 5.65 -1.13 10.24
C ILE A 53 5.14 -0.92 8.81
N GLY A 54 4.01 -1.54 8.45
CA GLY A 54 3.39 -1.38 7.13
C GLY A 54 3.02 0.07 6.83
N GLY A 55 2.44 0.78 7.80
CA GLY A 55 2.15 2.21 7.69
C GLY A 55 3.40 3.05 7.50
N SER A 56 4.49 2.76 8.23
CA SER A 56 5.75 3.52 8.15
C SER A 56 6.43 3.36 6.79
N VAL A 57 6.50 2.13 6.27
CA VAL A 57 7.02 1.87 4.91
C VAL A 57 6.17 2.59 3.86
N GLY A 58 4.84 2.49 3.96
CA GLY A 58 3.93 3.18 3.04
C GLY A 58 4.06 4.71 3.09
N ALA A 59 4.25 5.28 4.29
CA ALA A 59 4.46 6.72 4.44
C ALA A 59 5.76 7.17 3.75
N PHE A 60 6.86 6.41 3.92
CA PHE A 60 8.12 6.71 3.27
C PHE A 60 8.01 6.64 1.73
N MET A 61 7.37 5.59 1.21
CA MET A 61 7.11 5.44 -0.23
C MET A 61 6.28 6.62 -0.77
N ALA A 62 5.21 6.99 -0.07
CA ALA A 62 4.37 8.10 -0.48
C ALA A 62 5.12 9.44 -0.50
N VAL A 63 6.02 9.68 0.47
CA VAL A 63 6.90 10.88 0.45
C VAL A 63 7.85 10.82 -0.74
N ALA A 64 8.46 9.67 -1.02
CA ALA A 64 9.33 9.50 -2.19
C ALA A 64 8.58 9.79 -3.49
N ASP A 65 7.35 9.30 -3.64
CA ASP A 65 6.50 9.53 -4.81
C ASP A 65 6.03 10.99 -4.95
N ILE A 66 5.95 11.75 -3.85
CA ILE A 66 5.67 13.20 -3.89
C ILE A 66 6.90 13.97 -4.39
N VAL A 67 8.09 13.61 -3.89
CA VAL A 67 9.34 14.32 -4.21
C VAL A 67 9.84 13.97 -5.61
N SER A 68 9.75 12.69 -5.98
CA SER A 68 10.22 12.13 -7.24
C SER A 68 9.15 11.21 -7.83
N PRO A 69 8.03 11.77 -8.36
CA PRO A 69 6.99 10.97 -8.98
C PRO A 69 7.55 10.19 -10.15
N VAL A 70 7.28 8.87 -10.18
CA VAL A 70 7.74 7.99 -11.25
C VAL A 70 7.15 8.48 -12.58
N PRO A 71 7.97 8.74 -13.62
CA PRO A 71 7.48 9.21 -14.90
C PRO A 71 6.69 8.10 -15.59
N TYR A 72 5.36 8.22 -15.58
CA TYR A 72 4.44 7.33 -16.29
C TYR A 72 3.81 8.05 -17.49
N TYR A 73 4.65 8.68 -18.31
CA TYR A 73 4.24 9.33 -19.54
C TYR A 73 5.04 8.77 -20.71
N GLN A 74 4.38 8.63 -21.86
CA GLN A 74 5.01 8.20 -23.12
C GLN A 74 5.93 9.30 -23.65
N THR A 75 6.88 8.94 -24.51
CA THR A 75 7.72 9.93 -25.19
C THR A 75 6.90 10.80 -26.14
N PHE A 76 7.38 12.00 -26.47
CA PHE A 76 6.71 12.88 -27.44
C PHE A 76 6.53 12.20 -28.81
N GLU A 77 7.52 11.41 -29.23
CA GLU A 77 7.46 10.64 -30.47
C GLU A 77 6.35 9.58 -30.46
N GLU A 78 6.16 8.90 -29.34
CA GLU A 78 5.05 7.96 -29.17
C GLU A 78 3.69 8.67 -29.15
N PHE A 79 3.59 9.83 -28.49
CA PHE A 79 2.39 10.66 -28.48
C PHE A 79 2.01 11.14 -29.90
N LYS A 80 3.01 11.60 -30.67
CA LYS A 80 2.84 12.03 -32.07
C LYS A 80 2.34 10.89 -32.96
N ARG A 81 2.93 9.70 -32.82
CA ARG A 81 2.48 8.49 -33.56
C ARG A 81 1.05 8.11 -33.22
N PHE A 82 0.69 8.15 -31.93
CA PHE A 82 -0.63 7.74 -31.47
C PHE A 82 -1.75 8.70 -31.91
N ASP A 83 -1.50 10.01 -31.93
CA ASP A 83 -2.44 11.02 -32.45
C ASP A 83 -2.60 10.92 -33.98
N SER A 84 -1.53 10.53 -34.69
CA SER A 84 -1.59 10.28 -36.14
C SER A 84 -2.26 8.96 -36.56
N GLU A 85 -2.31 7.97 -35.67
CA GLU A 85 -2.82 6.62 -35.95
C GLU A 85 -4.28 6.40 -35.51
N LYS A 86 -4.82 7.21 -34.60
CA LYS A 86 -6.21 7.06 -34.11
C LYS A 86 -7.12 8.15 -34.66
N PRO A 87 -8.13 7.84 -35.50
CA PRO A 87 -9.20 8.77 -35.76
C PRO A 87 -9.90 9.09 -34.43
N ARG A 88 -9.89 10.36 -34.03
CA ARG A 88 -10.59 10.86 -32.85
C ARG A 88 -12.07 10.63 -33.07
N THR A 89 -12.60 9.56 -32.45
CA THR A 89 -14.01 9.17 -32.41
C THR A 89 -14.64 8.83 -33.77
N GLY A 90 -15.49 7.80 -33.80
CA GLY A 90 -16.13 7.30 -35.03
C GLY A 90 -17.19 8.24 -35.61
N ILE A 91 -16.75 9.43 -36.03
CA ILE A 91 -17.48 10.36 -36.86
C ILE A 91 -16.62 10.50 -38.12
N GLU A 92 -17.15 10.05 -39.26
CA GLU A 92 -16.57 10.25 -40.58
C GLU A 92 -16.59 11.75 -40.90
N THR A 93 -15.66 12.50 -40.31
CA THR A 93 -15.38 13.87 -40.74
C THR A 93 -13.92 13.92 -41.13
N ASP A 94 -13.70 14.02 -42.44
CA ASP A 94 -12.42 14.08 -43.15
C ASP A 94 -11.64 15.38 -42.86
N GLU A 95 -11.75 15.94 -41.66
CA GLU A 95 -10.87 17.01 -41.20
C GLU A 95 -9.78 16.36 -40.35
N LYS A 96 -8.73 15.92 -41.03
CA LYS A 96 -7.39 15.88 -40.43
C LYS A 96 -7.06 17.31 -40.02
N VAL A 97 -7.49 17.70 -38.81
CA VAL A 97 -7.01 18.89 -38.14
C VAL A 97 -5.52 18.64 -37.96
N ASN A 98 -4.72 19.10 -38.93
CA ASN A 98 -3.27 19.11 -38.86
C ASN A 98 -2.91 20.11 -37.79
N LEU A 99 -3.01 19.68 -36.53
CA LEU A 99 -2.47 20.40 -35.39
C LEU A 99 -1.02 20.72 -35.73
N THR A 100 -0.67 21.99 -35.61
CA THR A 100 0.71 22.42 -35.78
C THR A 100 1.58 21.71 -34.75
N GLU A 101 2.88 21.48 -35.05
CA GLU A 101 3.77 20.80 -34.11
C GLU A 101 3.84 21.51 -32.75
N GLU A 102 3.61 22.82 -32.73
CA GLU A 102 3.51 23.63 -31.52
C GLU A 102 2.27 23.26 -30.67
N GLU A 103 1.10 23.13 -31.29
CA GLU A 103 -0.14 22.73 -30.59
C GLU A 103 -0.06 21.29 -30.06
N LEU A 104 0.61 20.40 -30.81
CA LEU A 104 0.79 19.00 -30.43
C LEU A 104 1.76 18.87 -29.24
N LYS A 105 2.81 19.69 -29.23
CA LYS A 105 3.72 19.82 -28.09
C LYS A 105 3.03 20.41 -26.86
N GLN A 106 2.19 21.43 -27.02
CA GLN A 106 1.41 21.99 -25.92
C GLN A 106 0.46 20.95 -25.30
N GLN A 107 -0.22 20.14 -26.12
CA GLN A 107 -1.06 19.04 -25.63
C GLN A 107 -0.25 17.98 -24.87
N TYR A 108 0.95 17.64 -25.37
CA TYR A 108 1.85 16.72 -24.70
C TYR A 108 2.32 17.26 -23.34
N ASP A 109 2.79 18.51 -23.29
CA ASP A 109 3.25 19.13 -22.05
C ASP A 109 2.12 19.21 -21.01
N ALA A 110 0.91 19.56 -21.44
CA ALA A 110 -0.28 19.54 -20.58
C ALA A 110 -0.59 18.12 -20.07
N MET A 111 -0.51 17.10 -20.92
CA MET A 111 -0.71 15.71 -20.52
C MET A 111 0.33 15.26 -19.47
N VAL A 112 1.61 15.55 -19.69
CA VAL A 112 2.70 15.21 -18.77
C VAL A 112 2.49 15.90 -17.41
N LEU A 113 2.12 17.17 -17.42
CA LEU A 113 1.81 17.93 -16.21
C LEU A 113 0.63 17.32 -15.44
N MET A 114 -0.47 17.02 -16.13
CA MET A 114 -1.66 16.41 -15.51
C MET A 114 -1.34 15.04 -14.90
N GLU A 115 -0.54 14.21 -15.58
CA GLU A 115 -0.15 12.90 -15.07
C GLU A 115 0.72 13.03 -13.82
N LYS A 116 1.70 13.95 -13.84
CA LYS A 116 2.54 14.25 -12.69
C LYS A 116 1.73 14.71 -11.50
N GLU A 117 0.80 15.65 -11.69
CA GLU A 117 -0.09 16.13 -10.63
C GLU A 117 -0.97 15.00 -10.07
N ARG A 118 -1.50 14.13 -10.94
CA ARG A 118 -2.30 12.98 -10.53
C ARG A 118 -1.48 12.03 -9.64
N GLN A 119 -0.24 11.74 -10.00
CA GLN A 119 0.64 10.89 -9.20
C GLN A 119 0.93 11.51 -7.83
N VAL A 120 1.26 12.80 -7.79
CA VAL A 120 1.49 13.54 -6.54
C VAL A 120 0.23 13.53 -5.65
N ASN A 121 -0.96 13.74 -6.23
CA ASN A 121 -2.21 13.72 -5.47
C ASN A 121 -2.55 12.32 -4.93
N ARG A 122 -2.27 11.27 -5.70
CA ARG A 122 -2.38 9.88 -5.21
C ARG A 122 -1.42 9.60 -4.07
N ALA A 123 -0.16 10.04 -4.21
CA ALA A 123 0.86 9.87 -3.18
C ALA A 123 0.47 10.61 -1.89
N LYS A 124 -0.05 11.84 -1.96
CA LYS A 124 -0.61 12.56 -0.80
C LYS A 124 -1.73 11.79 -0.10
N ASN A 125 -2.66 11.21 -0.85
CA ASN A 125 -3.74 10.38 -0.29
C ASN A 125 -3.18 9.12 0.39
N ASN A 126 -2.20 8.47 -0.23
CA ASN A 126 -1.54 7.31 0.34
C ASN A 126 -0.79 7.66 1.63
N LEU A 127 -0.12 8.81 1.69
CA LEU A 127 0.55 9.31 2.88
C LEU A 127 -0.42 9.44 4.06
N ILE A 128 -1.59 10.05 3.83
CA ILE A 128 -2.64 10.19 4.86
C ILE A 128 -3.12 8.82 5.34
N LYS A 129 -3.37 7.90 4.41
CA LYS A 129 -3.77 6.52 4.75
C LYS A 129 -2.69 5.82 5.59
N SER A 130 -1.43 5.94 5.18
CA SER A 130 -0.28 5.37 5.91
C SER A 130 -0.16 5.91 7.32
N PHE A 131 -0.42 7.20 7.55
CA PHE A 131 -0.52 7.74 8.92
C PHE A 131 -1.68 7.14 9.70
N GLY A 132 -2.84 6.88 9.07
CA GLY A 132 -3.92 6.13 9.70
C GLY A 132 -3.46 4.75 10.22
N TRP A 133 -2.67 4.03 9.43
CA TRP A 133 -2.08 2.73 9.81
C TRP A 133 -1.04 2.81 10.93
N ILE A 134 -0.51 3.99 11.24
CA ILE A 134 0.42 4.22 12.35
C ILE A 134 -0.32 4.71 13.59
N ILE A 135 -1.17 5.73 13.43
CA ILE A 135 -1.81 6.45 14.53
C ILE A 135 -2.88 5.60 15.22
N ILE A 136 -3.66 4.81 14.47
CA ILE A 136 -4.75 4.00 15.03
C ILE A 136 -4.22 2.87 15.94
N PRO A 137 -3.21 2.06 15.55
CA PRO A 137 -2.72 0.99 16.42
C PRO A 137 -1.86 1.48 17.58
N LEU A 138 -1.29 2.69 17.51
CA LEU A 138 -0.32 3.18 18.50
C LEU A 138 -0.90 3.32 19.93
N PRO A 139 -2.10 3.89 20.16
CA PRO A 139 -2.73 3.88 21.49
C PRO A 139 -2.95 2.47 22.05
N VAL A 140 -3.36 1.54 21.20
CA VAL A 140 -3.57 0.13 21.57
C VAL A 140 -2.23 -0.51 21.97
N PHE A 141 -1.20 -0.32 21.15
CA PHE A 141 0.14 -0.81 21.41
C PHE A 141 0.68 -0.27 22.74
N VAL A 142 0.59 1.05 22.97
CA VAL A 142 1.07 1.68 24.22
C VAL A 142 0.31 1.14 25.43
N TYR A 143 -1.02 0.95 25.34
CA TYR A 143 -1.81 0.39 26.43
C TYR A 143 -1.36 -1.03 26.80
N PHE A 144 -1.28 -1.92 25.81
CA PHE A 144 -0.89 -3.32 26.04
C PHE A 144 0.58 -3.47 26.43
N GLN A 145 1.47 -2.62 25.91
CA GLN A 145 2.87 -2.58 26.28
C GLN A 145 3.06 -2.16 27.74
N ARG A 146 2.34 -1.13 28.20
CA ARG A 146 2.37 -0.72 29.61
C ARG A 146 1.88 -1.82 30.54
N ARG A 147 0.80 -2.51 30.16
CA ARG A 147 0.26 -3.65 30.93
C ARG A 147 1.27 -4.79 31.04
N LEU A 148 2.03 -5.06 29.98
CA LEU A 148 3.10 -6.05 29.97
C LEU A 148 4.27 -5.66 30.91
N VAL A 149 4.74 -4.41 30.81
CA VAL A 149 5.88 -3.92 31.60
C VAL A 149 5.56 -3.84 33.10
N ASN A 150 4.33 -3.43 33.45
CA ASN A 150 3.92 -3.28 34.85
C ASN A 150 3.61 -4.63 35.53
N LYS A 151 3.73 -5.77 34.83
CA LYS A 151 3.31 -7.09 35.35
C LYS A 151 1.88 -7.09 35.93
N ASP A 152 0.97 -6.30 35.35
CA ASP A 152 -0.47 -6.40 35.62
C ASP A 152 -1.09 -7.63 34.90
N ILE A 153 -0.26 -8.66 34.76
CA ILE A 153 -0.46 -9.95 34.09
C ILE A 153 0.19 -11.02 34.94
#